data_AF-A0A5C6ZBN9-F1
#
_entry.id   AF-A0A5C6ZBN9-F1
#
_cell.length_a   1.000
_cell.length_b   1.000
_cell.length_c   1.000
_cell.angle_alpha   90.00
_cell.angle_beta   90.00
_cell.angle_gamma   90.00
#
_symmetry.space_group_name_H-M   'P 1'
#
loop_
_entity.id
_entity.type
_entity.pdbx_description
1 polymer ?
#
loop_
_entity_poly.entity_id
_entity_poly.type
_entity_poly.pdbx_seq_one_letter_code
_entity_poly.pdbx_strand_id
1 'polypeptide(L)'
;MNRLIQFFFVVSFLIQFSCESRSSKNSKLKNIESTTLNAQETISKKSDKNSIKILTWNIQDLGQSKDDDEILTIAKIIKPYDIIAVQEVVGKDPRGAQAVARIADNLNRMGNKWDYSISDPTKSPSTNMSERYAYFWKTSKVKLISKPYLDTELEDKCIREPYIAEFILKNGKDSFFIVNFIVYPQTALK
;
A
#
# COMPACT_ATOMS: atom_id res chain seq x y z
N MET A 1 61.86 43.71 12.25
CA MET A 1 60.81 44.42 11.46
C MET A 1 59.88 43.35 10.91
N ASN A 2 58.79 43.01 11.60
CA ASN A 2 57.43 43.55 11.43
C ASN A 2 56.98 43.46 9.95
N ARG A 3 55.89 42.77 9.55
CA ARG A 3 54.50 42.83 10.04
C ARG A 3 53.76 41.52 9.67
N LEU A 4 53.07 40.84 10.58
CA LEU A 4 51.69 41.05 11.08
C LEU A 4 50.62 40.96 9.97
N ILE A 5 50.08 39.75 9.76
CA ILE A 5 48.88 39.49 8.95
C ILE A 5 47.67 39.41 9.91
N GLN A 6 46.67 40.23 9.64
CA GLN A 6 45.43 40.36 10.40
C GLN A 6 44.49 39.17 10.07
N PHE A 7 44.10 38.41 11.10
CA PHE A 7 42.95 37.51 11.01
C PHE A 7 41.68 38.30 11.34
N PHE A 8 40.80 38.44 10.35
CA PHE A 8 39.44 38.92 10.55
C PHE A 8 38.62 37.83 11.25
N PHE A 9 38.33 38.03 12.55
CA PHE A 9 37.28 37.29 13.25
C PHE A 9 35.92 37.87 12.85
N VAL A 10 35.20 37.18 11.97
CA VAL A 10 33.77 37.43 11.77
C VAL A 10 33.02 36.67 12.86
N VAL A 11 32.64 37.40 13.90
CA VAL A 11 31.68 36.94 14.92
C VAL A 11 30.31 36.92 14.26
N SER A 12 29.84 35.73 13.85
CA SER A 12 28.45 35.54 13.48
C SER A 12 27.65 35.10 14.71
N PHE A 13 26.80 36.01 15.15
CA PHE A 13 25.89 35.91 16.27
C PHE A 13 24.65 35.13 15.82
N LEU A 14 24.54 33.84 16.17
CA LEU A 14 23.30 33.08 16.00
C LEU A 14 22.48 33.16 17.28
N ILE A 15 21.46 34.01 17.22
CA ILE A 15 20.43 34.17 18.24
C ILE A 15 19.52 32.93 18.25
N GLN A 16 19.22 32.50 19.46
CA GLN A 16 18.37 31.37 19.79
C GLN A 16 16.92 31.55 19.34
N PHE A 17 16.33 30.44 18.88
CA PHE A 17 14.94 30.09 19.21
C PHE A 17 14.90 28.59 19.51
N SER A 18 15.25 28.23 20.74
CA SER A 18 14.93 26.90 21.29
C SER A 18 13.62 27.07 22.05
N CYS A 19 12.53 26.53 21.49
CA CYS A 19 11.23 26.55 22.13
C CYS A 19 11.17 25.41 23.15
N GLU A 20 11.09 25.80 24.41
CA GLU A 20 11.11 24.97 25.61
C GLU A 20 9.70 24.41 25.85
N SER A 21 9.50 23.10 25.68
CA SER A 21 8.28 22.43 26.17
C SER A 21 8.49 21.97 27.60
N ARG A 22 7.81 22.63 28.55
CA ARG A 22 7.68 22.21 29.94
C ARG A 22 7.17 20.77 30.03
N SER A 23 8.06 19.84 30.41
CA SER A 23 7.66 18.57 31.01
C SER A 23 7.88 18.65 32.51
N SER A 24 6.79 18.63 33.27
CA SER A 24 6.78 18.61 34.73
C SER A 24 7.63 17.46 35.27
N LYS A 25 8.67 17.79 36.03
CA LYS A 25 9.31 16.85 36.95
C LYS A 25 8.36 16.64 38.12
N ASN A 26 7.77 15.46 38.23
CA ASN A 26 7.25 14.99 39.50
C ASN A 26 8.21 13.93 40.05
N SER A 27 8.96 14.35 41.06
CA SER A 27 9.93 13.56 41.80
C SER A 27 9.21 12.67 42.81
N LYS A 28 9.12 11.37 42.54
CA LYS A 28 9.16 10.33 43.58
C LYS A 28 9.43 8.96 42.97
N LEU A 29 10.70 8.64 42.85
CA LEU A 29 11.17 7.28 42.66
C LEU A 29 12.13 6.98 43.81
N LYS A 30 11.63 6.24 44.80
CA LYS A 30 12.41 5.29 45.59
C LYS A 30 11.46 4.29 46.27
N ASN A 31 11.62 3.05 45.81
CA ASN A 31 11.40 1.78 46.49
C ASN A 31 9.95 1.35 46.75
N ILE A 32 9.50 0.31 46.05
CA ILE A 32 9.21 -1.03 46.60
C ILE A 32 8.99 -2.00 45.42
N GLU A 33 9.52 -3.20 45.60
CA GLU A 33 9.68 -4.28 44.63
C GLU A 33 8.36 -4.86 44.09
N SER A 34 8.48 -5.41 42.89
CA SER A 34 7.73 -6.55 42.32
C SER A 34 6.29 -6.73 42.79
N THR A 35 5.35 -6.14 42.05
CA THR A 35 3.98 -6.64 41.99
C THR A 35 3.57 -6.79 40.52
N THR A 36 3.72 -8.01 40.01
CA THR A 36 2.97 -8.61 38.89
C THR A 36 2.49 -7.66 37.78
N LEU A 37 3.31 -7.49 36.74
CA LEU A 37 2.84 -7.03 35.42
C LEU A 37 2.14 -8.19 34.70
N ASN A 38 0.90 -8.49 35.11
CA ASN A 38 -0.07 -9.20 34.31
C ASN A 38 -1.22 -8.23 34.01
N ALA A 39 -0.90 -7.16 33.29
CA ALA A 39 -1.88 -6.41 32.53
C ALA A 39 -1.82 -6.92 31.09
N GLN A 40 -2.49 -8.05 30.84
CA GLN A 40 -2.97 -8.32 29.49
C GLN A 40 -3.91 -7.15 29.14
N GLU A 41 -3.39 -6.16 28.41
CA GLU A 41 -4.21 -5.29 27.57
C GLU A 41 -4.83 -6.17 26.48
N THR A 42 -5.86 -6.91 26.90
CA THR A 42 -6.80 -7.55 26.01
C THR A 42 -7.70 -6.44 25.51
N ILE A 43 -7.18 -5.55 24.65
CA ILE A 43 -8.02 -4.81 23.73
C ILE A 43 -8.61 -5.89 22.82
N SER A 44 -9.75 -6.42 23.25
CA SER A 44 -10.58 -7.26 22.40
C SER A 44 -10.79 -6.48 21.11
N LYS A 45 -10.11 -6.91 20.03
CA LYS A 45 -10.40 -6.47 18.68
C LYS A 45 -11.82 -6.93 18.39
N LYS A 46 -12.81 -6.16 18.83
CA LYS A 46 -14.15 -6.21 18.28
C LYS A 46 -13.97 -5.77 16.83
N SER A 47 -13.74 -6.76 15.96
CA SER A 47 -13.82 -6.57 14.51
C SER A 47 -15.22 -6.06 14.26
N ASP A 48 -15.38 -4.76 14.00
CA ASP A 48 -16.64 -4.23 13.51
C ASP A 48 -16.97 -4.99 12.23
N LYS A 49 -17.96 -5.89 12.32
CA LYS A 49 -18.39 -6.77 11.21
C LYS A 49 -18.76 -5.96 9.96
N ASN A 50 -19.05 -4.67 10.12
CA ASN A 50 -19.45 -3.75 9.07
C ASN A 50 -18.31 -2.86 8.54
N SER A 51 -17.08 -2.97 9.08
CA SER A 51 -15.92 -2.25 8.52
C SER A 51 -15.17 -3.11 7.51
N ILE A 52 -14.71 -2.46 6.45
CA ILE A 52 -13.86 -3.04 5.42
C ILE A 52 -12.54 -2.27 5.36
N LYS A 53 -11.42 -2.99 5.26
CA LYS A 53 -10.10 -2.40 5.10
C LYS A 53 -9.67 -2.52 3.64
N ILE A 54 -9.39 -1.39 3.01
CA ILE A 54 -8.94 -1.35 1.61
C ILE A 54 -7.47 -0.91 1.59
N LEU A 55 -6.66 -1.59 0.78
CA LEU A 55 -5.30 -1.19 0.45
C LEU A 55 -5.21 -0.92 -1.05
N THR A 56 -4.53 0.16 -1.43
CA THR A 56 -4.03 0.33 -2.79
C THR A 56 -2.51 0.31 -2.76
N TRP A 57 -1.88 -0.40 -3.68
CA TRP A 57 -0.42 -0.48 -3.74
C TRP A 57 0.08 -0.62 -5.18
N ASN A 58 0.89 0.37 -5.57
CA ASN A 58 1.75 0.24 -6.74
C ASN A 58 2.96 -0.64 -6.36
N ILE A 59 3.02 -1.84 -6.93
CA ILE A 59 4.12 -2.77 -6.72
C ILE A 59 4.98 -2.77 -7.97
N GLN A 60 6.10 -2.05 -7.89
CA GLN A 60 7.03 -1.84 -9.01
C GLN A 60 7.31 -3.14 -9.76
N ASP A 61 7.08 -3.14 -11.07
CA ASP A 61 7.37 -4.26 -11.99
C ASP A 61 6.93 -5.64 -11.43
N LEU A 62 5.68 -5.76 -10.96
CA LEU A 62 5.15 -7.01 -10.42
C LEU A 62 5.07 -8.07 -11.53
N GLY A 63 6.08 -8.93 -11.56
CA GLY A 63 6.25 -9.97 -12.58
C GLY A 63 7.55 -10.75 -12.38
N GLN A 64 8.34 -10.91 -13.45
CA GLN A 64 9.59 -11.68 -13.44
C GLN A 64 10.55 -11.26 -12.32
N SER A 65 10.59 -9.96 -11.99
CA SER A 65 11.59 -9.43 -11.06
C SER A 65 11.33 -9.83 -9.61
N LYS A 66 10.22 -10.53 -9.31
CA LYS A 66 9.80 -10.86 -7.94
C LYS A 66 10.02 -12.34 -7.63
N ASP A 67 10.97 -12.60 -6.74
CA ASP A 67 11.29 -13.94 -6.27
C ASP A 67 10.25 -14.49 -5.27
N ASP A 68 10.43 -15.71 -4.77
CA ASP A 68 9.48 -16.34 -3.84
C ASP A 68 9.39 -15.62 -2.48
N ASP A 69 10.51 -15.07 -1.98
CA ASP A 69 10.57 -14.38 -0.69
C ASP A 69 9.91 -13.01 -0.77
N GLU A 70 10.11 -12.28 -1.87
CA GLU A 70 9.41 -11.02 -2.15
C GLU A 70 7.90 -11.25 -2.28
N ILE A 71 7.48 -12.27 -3.03
CA ILE A 71 6.06 -12.63 -3.18
C ILE A 71 5.42 -12.99 -1.82
N LEU A 72 6.12 -13.77 -1.00
CA LEU A 72 5.66 -14.09 0.35
C LEU A 72 5.58 -12.84 1.23
N THR A 73 6.52 -11.91 1.09
CA THR A 73 6.54 -10.64 1.82
C THR A 73 5.37 -9.75 1.42
N ILE A 74 5.10 -9.62 0.10
CA ILE A 74 3.92 -8.93 -0.42
C ILE A 74 2.64 -9.53 0.18
N ALA A 75 2.49 -10.86 0.16
CA ALA A 75 1.32 -11.53 0.73
C ALA A 75 1.16 -11.24 2.24
N LYS A 76 2.25 -11.21 3.01
CA LYS A 76 2.24 -10.85 4.44
C LYS A 76 1.79 -9.41 4.67
N ILE A 77 2.24 -8.45 3.85
CA ILE A 77 1.87 -7.03 3.94
C ILE A 77 0.38 -6.83 3.68
N ILE A 78 -0.17 -7.50 2.66
CA ILE A 78 -1.56 -7.27 2.24
C ILE A 78 -2.59 -8.08 3.06
N LYS A 79 -2.18 -9.17 3.72
CA LYS A 79 -3.04 -10.06 4.53
C LYS A 79 -3.98 -9.34 5.54
N PRO A 80 -3.58 -8.26 6.23
CA PRO A 80 -4.44 -7.59 7.21
C PRO A 80 -5.64 -6.84 6.59
N TYR A 81 -5.64 -6.60 5.27
CA TYR A 81 -6.70 -5.88 4.55
C TYR A 81 -7.76 -6.83 3.98
N ASP A 82 -8.86 -6.29 3.46
CA ASP A 82 -10.01 -7.07 3.00
C ASP A 82 -10.20 -6.99 1.48
N ILE A 83 -9.91 -5.83 0.87
CA ILE A 83 -9.78 -5.65 -0.59
C ILE A 83 -8.46 -4.94 -0.87
N ILE A 84 -7.76 -5.41 -1.90
CA ILE A 84 -6.47 -4.86 -2.33
C ILE A 84 -6.61 -4.51 -3.80
N ALA A 85 -6.22 -3.29 -4.18
CA ALA A 85 -6.04 -2.85 -5.55
C ALA A 85 -4.54 -2.72 -5.84
N VAL A 86 -4.03 -3.43 -6.86
CA VAL A 86 -2.63 -3.43 -7.24
C VAL A 86 -2.45 -2.79 -8.61
N GLN A 87 -1.39 -2.00 -8.74
CA GLN A 87 -0.90 -1.40 -9.99
C GLN A 87 0.50 -1.95 -10.31
N GLU A 88 1.00 -1.71 -11.52
CA GLU A 88 2.32 -2.16 -12.00
C GLU A 88 2.47 -3.69 -12.14
N VAL A 89 1.38 -4.39 -12.44
CA VAL A 89 1.47 -5.77 -12.92
C VAL A 89 2.00 -5.76 -14.35
N VAL A 90 3.09 -6.47 -14.62
CA VAL A 90 3.70 -6.49 -15.95
C VAL A 90 2.71 -7.06 -16.99
N GLY A 91 2.40 -6.29 -18.04
CA GLY A 91 1.39 -6.66 -19.03
C GLY A 91 1.92 -7.50 -20.20
N LYS A 92 3.16 -7.21 -20.64
CA LYS A 92 3.82 -7.85 -21.78
C LYS A 92 4.29 -9.29 -21.57
N ASP A 93 4.45 -9.68 -20.31
CA ASP A 93 5.03 -10.95 -19.92
C ASP A 93 4.03 -11.74 -19.06
N PRO A 94 3.76 -13.02 -19.36
CA PRO A 94 2.85 -13.84 -18.57
C PRO A 94 3.24 -13.93 -17.09
N ARG A 95 4.52 -13.71 -16.75
CA ARG A 95 5.01 -13.70 -15.37
C ARG A 95 4.38 -12.61 -14.51
N GLY A 96 3.84 -11.54 -15.10
CA GLY A 96 3.04 -10.55 -14.37
C GLY A 96 1.77 -11.19 -13.78
N ALA A 97 0.98 -11.86 -14.62
CA ALA A 97 -0.21 -12.57 -14.16
C ALA A 97 0.13 -13.75 -13.22
N GLN A 98 1.23 -14.46 -13.48
CA GLN A 98 1.70 -15.54 -12.59
C GLN A 98 2.12 -15.00 -11.21
N ALA A 99 2.74 -13.82 -11.12
CA ALA A 99 3.09 -13.21 -9.84
C ALA A 99 1.84 -12.92 -9.00
N VAL A 100 0.77 -12.38 -9.62
CA VAL A 100 -0.53 -12.21 -8.95
C VAL A 100 -1.07 -13.54 -8.43
N ALA A 101 -1.05 -14.59 -9.27
CA ALA A 101 -1.51 -15.92 -8.85
C ALA A 101 -0.67 -16.48 -7.68
N ARG A 102 0.66 -16.33 -7.71
CA ARG A 102 1.56 -16.74 -6.61
C ARG A 102 1.27 -15.98 -5.31
N ILE A 103 0.90 -14.70 -5.38
CA ILE A 103 0.44 -13.93 -4.21
C ILE A 103 -0.86 -14.51 -3.66
N ALA A 104 -1.86 -14.75 -4.52
CA ALA A 104 -3.14 -15.33 -4.12
C ALA A 104 -2.98 -16.72 -3.48
N ASP A 105 -2.09 -17.55 -4.01
CA ASP A 105 -1.75 -18.86 -3.45
C ASP A 105 -1.17 -18.75 -2.04
N ASN A 106 -0.21 -17.85 -1.84
CA ASN A 106 0.36 -17.59 -0.52
C ASN A 106 -0.71 -17.11 0.46
N LEU A 107 -1.56 -16.16 0.04
CA LEU A 107 -2.66 -15.66 0.86
C LEU A 107 -3.64 -16.76 1.29
N ASN A 108 -3.98 -17.68 0.38
CA ASN A 108 -4.88 -18.80 0.65
C ASN A 108 -4.27 -19.85 1.60
N ARG A 109 -2.94 -19.97 1.66
CA ARG A 109 -2.24 -20.80 2.65
C ARG A 109 -2.17 -20.16 4.04
N MET A 110 -2.52 -18.87 4.18
CA MET A 110 -2.37 -18.10 5.42
C MET A 110 -3.66 -17.93 6.25
N GLY A 111 -4.68 -18.74 5.98
CA GLY A 111 -5.85 -18.93 6.87
C GLY A 111 -7.14 -18.19 6.49
N ASN A 112 -7.17 -17.44 5.39
CA ASN A 112 -8.41 -16.89 4.83
C ASN A 112 -8.58 -17.40 3.39
N LYS A 113 -9.82 -17.51 2.92
CA LYS A 113 -10.10 -17.74 1.50
C LYS A 113 -10.07 -16.42 0.74
N TRP A 114 -9.12 -16.31 -0.17
CA TRP A 114 -8.93 -15.17 -1.05
C TRP A 114 -9.27 -15.53 -2.48
N ASP A 115 -9.78 -14.54 -3.19
CA ASP A 115 -10.00 -14.59 -4.62
C ASP A 115 -9.37 -13.36 -5.26
N TYR A 116 -9.15 -13.40 -6.57
CA TYR A 116 -8.45 -12.35 -7.29
C TYR A 116 -8.95 -12.17 -8.72
N SER A 117 -8.64 -11.01 -9.29
CA SER A 117 -8.95 -10.69 -10.67
C SER A 117 -7.81 -9.88 -11.26
N ILE A 118 -7.50 -10.10 -12.54
CA ILE A 118 -6.44 -9.42 -13.27
C ILE A 118 -7.08 -8.83 -14.53
N SER A 119 -6.77 -7.58 -14.84
CA SER A 119 -7.24 -6.94 -16.07
C SER A 119 -6.56 -7.55 -17.29
N ASP A 120 -7.10 -7.29 -18.47
CA ASP A 120 -6.33 -7.35 -19.71
C ASP A 120 -5.17 -6.34 -19.68
N PRO A 121 -4.14 -6.47 -20.53
CA PRO A 121 -3.11 -5.42 -20.63
C PRO A 121 -3.77 -4.12 -21.06
N THR A 122 -3.48 -3.06 -20.32
CA THR A 122 -3.89 -1.69 -20.64
C THR A 122 -3.34 -1.25 -21.98
N LYS A 123 -4.03 -0.30 -22.58
CA LYS A 123 -3.72 0.27 -23.89
C LYS A 123 -2.69 1.38 -23.74
N SER A 124 -1.44 0.95 -23.64
CA SER A 124 -0.29 1.85 -23.55
C SER A 124 0.31 2.18 -24.92
N PRO A 125 1.07 3.30 -25.03
CA PRO A 125 1.79 3.69 -26.26
C PRO A 125 2.72 2.62 -26.84
N SER A 126 3.19 1.68 -26.01
CA SER A 126 3.93 0.50 -26.47
C SER A 126 3.63 -0.72 -25.60
N THR A 127 3.81 -1.92 -26.16
CA THR A 127 3.70 -3.19 -25.41
C THR A 127 4.65 -3.22 -24.22
N ASN A 128 5.84 -2.61 -24.33
CA ASN A 128 6.81 -2.56 -23.23
C ASN A 128 6.33 -1.74 -22.04
N MET A 129 5.45 -0.78 -22.27
CA MET A 129 4.80 0.07 -21.26
C MET A 129 3.42 -0.46 -20.87
N SER A 130 2.95 -1.57 -21.45
CA SER A 130 1.65 -2.14 -21.12
C SER A 130 1.73 -2.87 -19.79
N GLU A 131 0.79 -2.52 -18.91
CA GLU A 131 0.64 -3.11 -17.59
C GLU A 131 -0.80 -3.59 -17.39
N ARG A 132 -1.00 -4.36 -16.32
CA ARG A 132 -2.30 -4.80 -15.85
C ARG A 132 -2.55 -4.23 -14.46
N TYR A 133 -3.80 -4.26 -14.07
CA TYR A 133 -4.24 -4.07 -12.71
C TYR A 133 -4.64 -5.40 -12.10
N ALA A 134 -4.62 -5.49 -10.78
CA ALA A 134 -5.17 -6.64 -10.08
C ALA A 134 -6.00 -6.22 -8.87
N TYR A 135 -6.98 -7.06 -8.55
CA TYR A 135 -7.69 -7.05 -7.27
C TYR A 135 -7.46 -8.34 -6.53
N PHE A 136 -7.34 -8.26 -5.21
CA PHE A 136 -7.47 -9.39 -4.30
C PHE A 136 -8.55 -9.07 -3.27
N TRP A 137 -9.36 -10.05 -2.87
CA TRP A 137 -10.34 -9.84 -1.82
C TRP A 137 -10.58 -11.07 -0.96
N LYS A 138 -10.90 -10.84 0.32
CA LYS A 138 -11.39 -11.89 1.21
C LYS A 138 -12.84 -12.22 0.88
N THR A 139 -13.09 -13.44 0.43
CA THR A 139 -14.44 -13.95 0.11
C THR A 139 -15.39 -14.07 1.33
N SER A 140 -14.83 -13.95 2.54
CA SER A 140 -15.59 -13.86 3.79
C SER A 140 -16.12 -12.45 4.06
N LYS A 141 -15.55 -11.41 3.44
CA LYS A 141 -15.89 -10.00 3.65
C LYS A 141 -16.74 -9.43 2.53
N VAL A 142 -16.38 -9.71 1.28
CA VAL A 142 -17.06 -9.18 0.11
C VAL A 142 -17.28 -10.24 -0.97
N LYS A 143 -18.19 -9.93 -1.88
CA LYS A 143 -18.38 -10.64 -3.14
C LYS A 143 -18.18 -9.67 -4.29
N LEU A 144 -17.56 -10.15 -5.35
CA LEU A 144 -17.53 -9.47 -6.64
C LEU A 144 -18.89 -9.69 -7.33
N ILE A 145 -19.53 -8.62 -7.80
CA ILE A 145 -20.87 -8.69 -8.41
C ILE A 145 -20.79 -9.09 -9.88
N SER A 146 -19.87 -8.48 -10.62
CA SER A 146 -19.70 -8.65 -12.06
C SER A 146 -18.23 -8.76 -12.42
N LYS A 147 -17.92 -9.26 -13.62
CA LYS A 147 -16.54 -9.32 -14.11
C LYS A 147 -15.98 -7.89 -14.18
N PRO A 148 -14.86 -7.58 -13.50
CA PRO A 148 -14.22 -6.29 -13.62
C PRO A 148 -13.79 -6.01 -15.06
N TYR A 149 -13.75 -4.74 -15.44
CA TYR A 149 -13.45 -4.33 -16.81
C TYR A 149 -12.57 -3.08 -16.83
N LEU A 150 -11.84 -2.92 -17.92
CA LEU A 150 -11.10 -1.71 -18.25
C LEU A 150 -12.06 -0.70 -18.89
N ASP A 151 -12.01 0.55 -18.46
CA ASP A 151 -12.89 1.60 -18.95
C ASP A 151 -12.46 2.10 -20.35
N THR A 152 -12.96 1.43 -21.39
CA THR A 152 -12.61 1.72 -22.78
C THR A 152 -13.00 3.13 -23.22
N GLU A 153 -13.93 3.81 -22.54
CA GLU A 153 -14.28 5.21 -22.86
C GLU A 153 -13.17 6.21 -22.50
N LEU A 154 -12.21 5.77 -21.69
CA LEU A 154 -11.04 6.54 -21.25
C LEU A 154 -9.74 6.11 -21.94
N GLU A 155 -9.77 5.10 -22.81
CA GLU A 155 -8.59 4.57 -23.53
C GLU A 155 -7.80 5.68 -24.24
N ASP A 156 -8.47 6.59 -24.95
CA ASP A 156 -7.82 7.71 -25.66
C ASP A 156 -7.56 8.94 -24.78
N LYS A 157 -7.97 8.92 -23.50
CA LYS A 157 -7.90 10.06 -22.57
C LYS A 157 -6.81 9.90 -21.51
N CYS A 158 -6.27 8.69 -21.33
CA CYS A 158 -5.16 8.43 -20.43
C CYS A 158 -4.24 7.32 -20.98
N ILE A 159 -3.02 7.22 -20.45
CA ILE A 159 -2.04 6.22 -20.91
C ILE A 159 -2.46 4.79 -20.54
N ARG A 160 -3.32 4.64 -19.52
CA ARG A 160 -3.84 3.36 -19.03
C ARG A 160 -5.23 3.57 -18.46
N GLU A 161 -6.21 3.08 -19.18
CA GLU A 161 -7.60 3.11 -18.80
C GLU A 161 -7.83 2.49 -17.40
N PRO A 162 -8.67 3.09 -16.54
CA PRO A 162 -8.94 2.55 -15.20
C PRO A 162 -9.51 1.13 -15.24
N TYR A 163 -9.14 0.31 -14.25
CA TYR A 163 -9.76 -0.99 -14.00
C TYR A 163 -10.85 -0.85 -12.95
N ILE A 164 -12.06 -1.31 -13.24
CA ILE A 164 -13.25 -1.06 -12.43
C ILE A 164 -13.82 -2.39 -11.94
N ALA A 165 -14.05 -2.50 -10.63
CA ALA A 165 -14.71 -3.65 -10.01
C ALA A 165 -15.86 -3.21 -9.11
N GLU A 166 -16.98 -3.91 -9.21
CA GLU A 166 -18.15 -3.74 -8.34
C GLU A 166 -18.16 -4.81 -7.26
N PHE A 167 -18.15 -4.38 -5.99
CA PHE A 167 -18.19 -5.25 -4.83
C PHE A 167 -19.45 -5.02 -4.02
N ILE A 168 -19.89 -6.07 -3.32
CA ILE A 168 -20.90 -5.97 -2.27
C ILE A 168 -20.34 -6.57 -0.98
N LEU A 169 -20.62 -5.94 0.16
CA LEU A 169 -20.33 -6.54 1.46
C LEU A 169 -21.16 -7.81 1.62
N LYS A 170 -20.60 -8.87 2.22
CA LYS A 170 -21.28 -10.17 2.35
C LYS A 170 -22.61 -10.09 3.13
N ASN A 171 -22.71 -9.11 4.03
CA ASN A 171 -23.90 -8.79 4.82
C ASN A 171 -24.48 -7.39 4.50
N GLY A 172 -24.04 -6.78 3.39
CA GLY A 172 -24.53 -5.48 2.93
C GLY A 172 -25.74 -5.61 2.01
N LYS A 173 -26.39 -4.48 1.74
CA LYS A 173 -27.49 -4.37 0.78
C LYS A 173 -27.05 -3.67 -0.50
N ASP A 174 -26.20 -2.67 -0.37
CA ASP A 174 -25.73 -1.84 -1.49
C ASP A 174 -24.35 -2.29 -1.95
N SER A 175 -24.15 -2.31 -3.26
CA SER A 175 -22.84 -2.48 -3.88
C SER A 175 -22.08 -1.16 -3.91
N PHE A 176 -20.78 -1.24 -4.14
CA PHE A 176 -19.90 -0.10 -4.33
C PHE A 176 -18.83 -0.45 -5.37
N PHE A 177 -18.37 0.57 -6.09
CA PHE A 177 -17.31 0.43 -7.07
C PHE A 177 -15.96 0.78 -6.47
N ILE A 178 -14.92 0.06 -6.87
CA ILE A 178 -13.53 0.48 -6.72
C ILE A 178 -12.99 0.71 -8.12
N VAL A 179 -12.50 1.92 -8.37
CA VAL A 179 -11.84 2.32 -9.62
C VAL A 179 -10.34 2.38 -9.36
N ASN A 180 -9.61 1.41 -9.91
CA ASN A 180 -8.15 1.33 -9.79
C ASN A 180 -7.50 2.03 -10.98
N PHE A 181 -6.73 3.09 -10.70
CA PHE A 181 -6.15 3.94 -11.73
C PHE A 181 -4.78 4.46 -11.27
N ILE A 182 -3.78 4.34 -12.15
CA ILE A 182 -2.47 4.95 -11.96
C ILE A 182 -2.30 6.14 -12.91
N VAL A 183 -1.90 7.29 -12.36
CA VAL A 183 -1.65 8.50 -13.14
C VAL A 183 -0.19 8.52 -13.56
N TYR A 184 0.05 8.68 -14.86
CA TYR A 184 1.37 9.03 -15.38
C TYR A 184 1.48 10.55 -15.51
N PRO A 185 2.47 11.20 -14.88
CA PRO A 185 2.73 12.60 -15.14
C PRO A 185 3.12 12.78 -16.62
N GLN A 186 2.58 13.81 -17.24
CA GLN A 186 2.74 14.10 -18.67
C GLN A 186 4.22 14.29 -19.09
N THR A 187 5.11 14.52 -18.13
CA THR A 187 6.56 14.61 -18.29
C THR A 187 7.25 13.25 -18.49
N ALA A 188 6.59 12.13 -18.20
CA ALA A 188 7.15 10.78 -18.35
C ALA A 188 7.07 10.23 -19.80
N LEU A 189 6.50 11.00 -20.73
CA LEU A 189 6.39 10.65 -22.15
C LEU A 189 7.49 11.29 -23.03
N LYS A 190 8.50 11.94 -22.43
CA LYS A 190 9.63 12.53 -23.15
C LYS A 190 10.84 11.63 -23.16
#